data_AF-A0A973CRR1-F1
#
_entry.id   AF-A0A973CRR1-F1
#
_cell.length_a   1.000
_cell.length_b   1.000
_cell.length_c   1.000
_cell.angle_alpha   90.00
_cell.angle_beta   90.00
_cell.angle_gamma   90.00
#
_symmetry.space_group_name_H-M   'P 1'
#
loop_
_entity.id
_entity.type
_entity.pdbx_description
1 polymer ?
#
loop_
_entity_poly.entity_id
_entity_poly.type
_entity_poly.pdbx_seq_one_letter_code
_entity_poly.pdbx_strand_id
1 'polypeptide(L)'
;MADTPNAFPFDFRCQRSGNCCARPDGFVRVNAEDVTRIAGYLGLSPQAFRSRFVAADGERLLEHSGGRCIFLEQGQRASCRIHPVRPARCRSWPFWPELLDDPNALREARRFCPGIRMHARNDPSTGAGELPRDPE
;
A
#
# COMPACT_ATOMS: atom_id res chain seq x y z
N MET A 1 -7.66 -1.83 31.75
CA MET A 1 -6.71 -1.71 30.63
C MET A 1 -7.43 -0.93 29.56
N ALA A 2 -7.06 0.34 29.36
CA ALA A 2 -7.82 1.23 28.48
C ALA A 2 -7.71 0.73 27.03
N ASP A 3 -8.84 0.35 26.45
CA ASP A 3 -9.00 0.19 25.01
C ASP A 3 -8.57 1.50 24.36
N THR A 4 -7.36 1.53 23.81
CA THR A 4 -6.97 2.61 22.91
C THR A 4 -7.89 2.48 21.71
N PRO A 5 -8.75 3.47 21.41
CA PRO A 5 -9.60 3.39 20.23
C PRO A 5 -8.67 3.22 19.03
N ASN A 6 -8.79 2.08 18.36
CA ASN A 6 -7.97 1.79 17.20
C ASN A 6 -8.21 2.92 16.19
N ALA A 7 -7.15 3.67 15.84
CA ALA A 7 -7.26 4.92 15.09
C ALA A 7 -7.79 4.71 13.65
N PHE A 8 -7.86 3.46 13.20
CA PHE A 8 -8.32 3.07 11.87
C PHE A 8 -9.38 1.96 11.97
N PRO A 9 -10.29 1.83 10.97
CA PRO A 9 -11.35 0.82 11.00
C PRO A 9 -10.88 -0.62 10.66
N PHE A 10 -9.57 -0.81 10.46
CA PHE A 10 -8.93 -2.08 10.08
C PHE A 10 -7.50 -2.17 10.61
N ASP A 11 -6.98 -3.39 10.67
CA ASP A 11 -5.55 -3.67 10.82
C ASP A 11 -4.93 -4.03 9.46
N PHE A 12 -3.63 -3.77 9.32
CA PHE A 12 -2.91 -4.11 8.09
C PHE A 12 -1.60 -4.86 8.35
N ARG A 13 -1.42 -5.95 7.61
CA ARG A 13 -0.12 -6.62 7.46
C ARG A 13 0.12 -6.96 5.99
N CYS A 14 1.21 -6.46 5.41
CA CYS A 14 1.57 -6.83 4.05
C CYS A 14 1.84 -8.35 3.97
N GLN A 15 1.01 -9.05 3.18
CA GLN A 15 1.13 -10.50 2.97
C GLN A 15 2.02 -10.84 1.76
N ARG A 16 2.69 -9.83 1.17
CA ARG A 16 3.48 -9.97 -0.06
C ARG A 16 2.67 -10.62 -1.19
N SER A 17 1.40 -10.24 -1.34
CA SER A 17 0.55 -10.73 -2.44
C SER A 17 0.96 -10.17 -3.81
N GLY A 18 1.63 -9.01 -3.83
CA GLY A 18 2.00 -8.31 -5.08
C GLY A 18 0.86 -7.48 -5.68
N ASN A 19 -0.38 -7.67 -5.24
CA ASN A 19 -1.57 -7.06 -5.84
C ASN A 19 -1.55 -5.53 -5.81
N CYS A 20 -1.14 -4.90 -4.70
CA CYS A 20 -1.06 -3.43 -4.62
C CYS A 20 0.07 -2.83 -5.48
N CYS A 21 1.07 -3.63 -5.84
CA CYS A 21 2.20 -3.25 -6.70
C CYS A 21 1.96 -3.55 -8.19
N ALA A 22 0.82 -4.16 -8.52
CA ALA A 22 0.46 -4.65 -9.85
C ALA A 22 -0.97 -4.20 -10.23
N ARG A 23 -1.45 -3.09 -9.65
CA ARG A 23 -2.78 -2.58 -9.96
C ARG A 23 -2.79 -2.01 -11.38
N PRO A 24 -3.74 -2.39 -12.24
CA PRO A 24 -3.80 -1.92 -13.62
C PRO A 24 -3.72 -0.39 -13.77
N ASP A 25 -4.37 0.35 -12.86
CA ASP A 25 -4.43 1.82 -12.90
C ASP A 25 -3.51 2.49 -11.88
N GLY A 26 -2.56 1.75 -11.29
CA GLY A 26 -1.77 2.21 -10.15
C GLY A 26 -0.27 2.14 -10.38
N PHE A 27 0.41 3.28 -10.30
CA PHE A 27 1.86 3.37 -10.33
C PHE A 27 2.44 3.71 -8.94
N VAL A 28 3.70 3.32 -8.73
CA VAL A 28 4.43 3.64 -7.50
C VAL A 28 5.16 4.97 -7.65
N ARG A 29 4.74 5.97 -6.87
CA ARG A 29 5.41 7.28 -6.80
C ARG A 29 6.61 7.25 -5.87
N VAL A 30 7.62 8.05 -6.21
CA VAL A 30 8.81 8.31 -5.40
C VAL A 30 9.04 9.81 -5.26
N ASN A 31 9.52 10.23 -4.09
CA ASN A 31 10.04 11.57 -3.88
C ASN A 31 11.59 11.55 -3.82
N ALA A 32 12.21 12.72 -3.59
CA ALA A 32 13.67 12.81 -3.52
C ALA A 32 14.28 11.97 -2.39
N GLU A 33 13.63 11.90 -1.23
CA GLU A 33 14.08 11.08 -0.09
C GLU A 33 14.01 9.58 -0.40
N ASP A 34 12.92 9.14 -1.04
CA ASP A 34 12.75 7.77 -1.51
C ASP A 34 13.86 7.41 -2.50
N VAL A 35 14.15 8.28 -3.47
CA VAL A 35 15.25 8.10 -4.44
C VAL A 35 16.58 7.90 -3.72
N THR A 36 16.95 8.80 -2.81
CA THR A 36 18.23 8.73 -2.09
C THR A 36 18.34 7.44 -1.29
N ARG A 37 17.28 7.09 -0.54
CA ARG A 37 17.26 5.93 0.36
C ARG A 37 17.27 4.60 -0.40
N ILE A 38 16.51 4.50 -1.50
CA ILE A 38 16.47 3.29 -2.32
C ILE A 38 17.78 3.15 -3.10
N ALA A 39 18.32 4.25 -3.66
CA ALA A 39 19.60 4.24 -4.34
C ALA A 39 20.72 3.72 -3.43
N GLY A 40 20.81 4.24 -2.19
CA GLY A 40 21.80 3.80 -1.20
C GLY A 40 21.68 2.31 -0.87
N TYR A 41 20.45 1.81 -0.69
CA TYR A 41 20.21 0.37 -0.46
C TYR A 41 20.64 -0.51 -1.65
N LEU A 42 20.54 0.01 -2.87
CA LEU A 42 20.93 -0.69 -4.09
C LEU A 42 22.42 -0.50 -4.45
N GLY A 43 23.18 0.28 -3.67
CA GLY A 43 24.58 0.60 -3.97
C GLY A 43 24.74 1.50 -5.20
N LEU A 44 23.77 2.39 -5.46
CA LEU A 44 23.74 3.28 -6.61
C LEU A 44 23.79 4.75 -6.17
N SER A 45 24.27 5.62 -7.05
CA SER A 45 24.05 7.06 -6.90
C SER A 45 22.57 7.41 -7.17
N PRO A 46 22.04 8.51 -6.59
CA PRO A 46 20.69 8.98 -6.87
C PRO A 46 20.43 9.21 -8.37
N GLN A 47 21.43 9.70 -9.09
CA GLN A 47 21.35 9.93 -10.55
C GLN A 47 21.23 8.60 -11.31
N ALA A 48 22.06 7.60 -10.97
CA ALA A 48 22.00 6.29 -11.58
C ALA A 48 20.67 5.58 -11.27
N PHE A 49 20.14 5.74 -10.06
CA PHE A 49 18.82 5.21 -9.70
C PHE A 49 17.71 5.83 -10.56
N ARG A 50 17.68 7.16 -10.68
CA ARG A 50 16.68 7.86 -11.51
C ARG A 50 16.74 7.38 -12.95
N SER A 51 17.93 7.34 -13.53
CA SER A 51 18.13 6.91 -14.92
C SER A 51 17.68 5.47 -15.17
N ARG A 52 17.79 4.57 -14.19
CA ARG A 52 17.50 3.14 -14.37
C ARG A 52 16.08 2.73 -13.96
N PHE A 53 15.47 3.43 -13.00
CA PHE A 53 14.27 2.96 -12.33
C PHE A 53 13.13 3.98 -12.23
N VAL A 54 13.35 5.22 -12.64
CA VAL A 54 12.32 6.28 -12.59
C VAL A 54 11.91 6.65 -14.01
N ALA A 55 10.61 6.84 -14.23
CA ALA A 55 10.08 7.27 -15.51
C ALA A 55 10.53 8.69 -15.87
N ALA A 56 10.31 9.08 -17.13
CA ALA A 56 10.75 10.38 -17.66
C ALA A 56 10.13 11.58 -16.93
N ASP A 57 8.95 11.43 -16.32
CA ASP A 57 8.34 12.47 -15.48
C ASP A 57 9.08 12.69 -14.15
N GLY A 58 10.00 11.80 -13.78
CA GLY A 58 10.80 11.91 -12.56
C GLY A 58 10.07 11.59 -11.26
N GLU A 59 8.80 11.18 -11.33
CA GLU A 59 7.92 11.00 -10.18
C GLU A 59 7.50 9.56 -9.92
N ARG A 60 7.46 8.71 -10.95
CA ARG A 60 7.03 7.30 -10.81
C ARG A 60 8.16 6.33 -11.11
N LEU A 61 8.14 5.20 -10.41
CA LEU A 61 8.99 4.07 -10.76
C LEU A 61 8.54 3.49 -12.11
N LEU A 62 9.50 2.95 -12.84
CA LEU A 62 9.21 2.16 -14.04
C LEU A 62 8.41 0.90 -13.71
N GLU A 63 7.83 0.31 -14.74
CA GLU A 63 7.04 -0.91 -14.66
C GLU A 63 7.61 -1.95 -15.63
N HIS A 64 7.47 -3.23 -15.27
CA HIS A 64 7.60 -4.33 -16.20
C HIS A 64 6.45 -4.33 -17.22
N SER A 65 6.57 -5.15 -18.26
CA SER A 65 5.43 -5.48 -19.10
C SER A 65 4.25 -5.97 -18.26
N GLY A 66 3.07 -5.40 -18.49
CA GLY A 66 1.85 -5.71 -17.72
C GLY A 66 1.61 -4.85 -16.48
N GLY A 67 2.23 -3.67 -16.36
CA GLY A 67 1.86 -2.67 -15.33
C GLY A 67 2.28 -3.04 -13.91
N ARG A 68 3.36 -3.82 -13.78
CA ARG A 68 3.90 -4.27 -12.48
C ARG A 68 5.11 -3.45 -12.11
N CYS A 69 5.18 -2.92 -10.90
CA CYS A 69 6.34 -2.17 -10.41
C CYS A 69 7.67 -2.89 -10.71
N ILE A 70 8.69 -2.17 -11.18
CA ILE A 70 10.01 -2.70 -11.57
C ILE A 70 10.76 -3.46 -10.45
N PHE A 71 10.38 -3.25 -9.19
CA PHE A 71 10.98 -3.97 -8.05
C PHE A 71 10.13 -5.15 -7.55
N LEU A 72 9.03 -5.46 -8.21
CA LEU A 72 8.21 -6.64 -7.93
C LEU A 72 8.76 -7.82 -8.71
N GLU A 73 9.44 -8.73 -8.02
CA GLU A 73 10.05 -9.92 -8.61
C GLU A 73 9.00 -10.86 -9.17
N GLN A 74 9.34 -11.47 -10.31
CA GLN A 74 8.55 -12.48 -10.98
C GLN A 74 8.90 -13.86 -10.39
N GLY A 75 7.90 -14.57 -9.88
CA GLY A 75 8.08 -15.88 -9.28
C GLY A 75 6.77 -16.45 -8.77
N GLN A 76 6.81 -17.65 -8.20
CA GLN A 76 5.61 -18.31 -7.64
C GLN A 76 5.00 -17.53 -6.46
N ARG A 77 5.80 -16.70 -5.80
CA ARG A 77 5.35 -15.76 -4.77
C ARG A 77 5.86 -14.37 -5.11
N ALA A 78 4.99 -13.38 -4.98
CA ALA A 78 5.39 -11.99 -5.13
C ALA A 78 6.43 -11.61 -4.06
N SER A 79 7.53 -11.01 -4.51
CA SER A 79 8.61 -10.52 -3.65
C SER A 79 8.99 -9.11 -4.09
N CYS A 80 9.24 -8.22 -3.13
CA CYS A 80 9.67 -6.86 -3.41
C CYS A 80 11.15 -6.73 -3.08
N ARG A 81 11.98 -6.53 -4.10
CA ARG A 81 13.44 -6.45 -3.96
C ARG A 81 13.90 -5.31 -3.03
N ILE A 82 13.09 -4.26 -2.91
CA ILE A 82 13.35 -3.09 -2.06
C ILE A 82 12.45 -3.04 -0.82
N HIS A 83 11.90 -4.18 -0.36
CA HIS A 83 10.93 -4.21 0.74
C HIS A 83 11.35 -3.44 2.02
N PRO A 84 12.61 -3.53 2.50
CA PRO A 84 13.07 -2.77 3.68
C PRO A 84 13.07 -1.26 3.46
N VAL A 85 13.24 -0.84 2.20
CA VAL A 85 13.34 0.55 1.79
C VAL A 85 12.23 0.94 0.81
N ARG A 86 11.01 0.43 0.99
CA ARG A 86 9.87 0.81 0.13
C ARG A 86 9.62 2.33 0.12
N PRO A 87 9.16 2.90 -1.00
CA PRO A 87 8.74 4.31 -1.06
C PRO A 87 7.70 4.66 0.02
N ALA A 88 7.60 5.95 0.37
CA ALA A 88 6.69 6.40 1.42
C ALA A 88 5.25 5.91 1.21
N ARG A 89 4.70 6.09 -0.01
CA ARG A 89 3.34 5.61 -0.34
C ARG A 89 3.19 4.10 -0.19
N CYS A 90 4.19 3.31 -0.59
CA CYS A 90 4.16 1.85 -0.43
C CYS A 90 4.21 1.41 1.04
N ARG A 91 4.87 2.18 1.91
CA ARG A 91 4.93 1.90 3.36
C ARG A 91 3.62 2.27 4.05
N SER A 92 2.99 3.36 3.64
CA SER A 92 1.74 3.84 4.23
C SER A 92 0.50 3.15 3.68
N TRP A 93 0.60 2.35 2.63
CA TRP A 93 -0.54 1.54 2.17
C TRP A 93 -1.05 0.62 3.30
N PRO A 94 -2.37 0.52 3.56
CA PRO A 94 -3.50 1.20 2.92
C PRO A 94 -4.03 2.42 3.71
N PHE A 95 -3.24 3.02 4.61
CA PHE A 95 -3.60 4.16 5.45
C PHE A 95 -3.50 5.51 4.71
N TRP A 96 -3.85 5.53 3.43
CA TRP A 96 -3.84 6.78 2.66
C TRP A 96 -5.13 7.56 2.94
N PRO A 97 -5.09 8.90 3.01
CA PRO A 97 -6.30 9.71 3.24
C PRO A 97 -7.44 9.34 2.30
N GLU A 98 -7.15 9.11 1.01
CA GLU A 98 -8.18 8.80 0.02
C GLU A 98 -8.86 7.44 0.24
N LEU A 99 -8.21 6.51 0.98
CA LEU A 99 -8.81 5.25 1.40
C LEU A 99 -9.52 5.36 2.76
N LEU A 100 -9.13 6.32 3.59
CA LEU A 100 -9.74 6.55 4.90
C LEU A 100 -11.02 7.39 4.79
N ASP A 101 -11.04 8.33 3.85
CA ASP A 101 -12.13 9.29 3.64
C ASP A 101 -13.27 8.71 2.78
N ASP A 102 -13.01 7.67 1.97
CA ASP A 102 -14.01 7.02 1.11
C ASP A 102 -14.18 5.52 1.42
N PRO A 103 -15.30 5.11 2.03
CA PRO A 103 -15.62 3.70 2.28
C PRO A 103 -15.68 2.83 1.02
N ASN A 104 -16.01 3.39 -0.15
CA ASN A 104 -15.97 2.65 -1.42
C ASN A 104 -14.54 2.35 -1.83
N ALA A 105 -13.66 3.36 -1.81
CA ALA A 105 -12.24 3.19 -2.09
C ALA A 105 -11.59 2.15 -1.17
N LEU A 106 -11.92 2.17 0.13
CA LEU A 106 -11.47 1.13 1.07
C LEU A 106 -11.99 -0.26 0.72
N ARG A 107 -13.28 -0.38 0.37
CA ARG A 107 -13.86 -1.66 -0.06
C ARG A 107 -13.16 -2.22 -1.29
N GLU A 108 -12.90 -1.39 -2.30
CA GLU A 108 -12.16 -1.83 -3.48
C GLU A 108 -10.72 -2.23 -3.10
N ALA A 109 -10.02 -1.42 -2.29
CA ALA A 109 -8.68 -1.78 -1.82
C ALA A 109 -8.63 -3.13 -1.11
N ARG A 110 -9.67 -3.48 -0.33
CA ARG A 110 -9.80 -4.79 0.34
C ARG A 110 -9.96 -5.94 -0.65
N ARG A 111 -10.70 -5.76 -1.75
CA ARG A 111 -10.87 -6.80 -2.79
C ARG A 111 -9.53 -7.23 -3.37
N PHE A 112 -8.61 -6.29 -3.51
CA PHE A 112 -7.28 -6.58 -4.06
C PHE A 112 -6.24 -6.94 -2.99
N CYS A 113 -6.36 -6.46 -1.76
CA CYS A 113 -5.32 -6.63 -0.76
C CYS A 113 -5.78 -7.52 0.42
N PRO A 114 -5.33 -8.79 0.48
CA PRO A 114 -5.72 -9.70 1.58
C PRO A 114 -5.10 -9.30 2.93
N GLY A 115 -4.18 -8.32 2.93
CA GLY A 115 -3.55 -7.79 4.12
C GLY A 115 -4.44 -6.85 4.94
N ILE A 116 -5.54 -6.37 4.37
CA ILE A 116 -6.47 -5.44 5.03
C ILE A 116 -7.53 -6.25 5.78
N ARG A 117 -7.57 -6.13 7.11
CA ARG A 117 -8.49 -6.88 7.98
C ARG A 117 -9.38 -5.90 8.76
N MET A 118 -10.67 -5.85 8.42
CA MET A 118 -11.61 -5.01 9.15
C MET A 118 -11.80 -5.51 10.57
N HIS A 119 -12.01 -4.59 11.50
CA HIS A 119 -12.53 -4.97 12.81
C HIS A 119 -14.00 -5.38 12.68
N ALA A 120 -14.45 -6.35 13.48
CA ALA A 120 -15.79 -6.93 13.38
C ALA A 120 -16.92 -5.88 13.40
N ARG A 121 -16.78 -4.87 14.26
CA ARG A 121 -17.68 -3.70 14.38
C ARG A 121 -17.77 -2.81 13.12
N ASN A 122 -16.83 -2.96 12.19
CA ASN A 122 -16.73 -2.20 10.96
C ASN A 122 -16.78 -3.09 9.70
N ASP A 123 -17.10 -4.39 9.84
CA ASP A 123 -17.18 -5.30 8.71
C ASP A 123 -18.58 -5.23 8.06
N PRO A 124 -18.71 -4.73 6.82
CA PRO A 124 -20.00 -4.63 6.13
C PRO A 124 -20.66 -5.99 5.83
N SER A 125 -19.94 -7.11 6.01
CA SER A 125 -20.51 -8.46 5.90
C SER A 125 -21.21 -8.93 7.19
N THR A 126 -20.92 -8.28 8.31
CA THR A 126 -21.62 -8.48 9.58
C THR A 126 -22.73 -7.43 9.58
N GLY A 127 -23.98 -7.86 9.37
CA GLY A 127 -25.13 -6.94 9.32
C GLY A 127 -25.05 -5.92 10.45
N ALA A 128 -25.22 -4.63 10.12
CA ALA A 128 -25.08 -3.52 11.05
C ALA A 128 -25.81 -3.84 12.36
N GLY A 129 -25.05 -4.08 13.42
CA GLY A 129 -25.59 -4.22 14.75
C GLY A 129 -26.17 -2.87 15.14
N GLU A 130 -27.49 -2.82 15.27
CA GLU A 130 -28.25 -1.74 15.90
C GLU A 130 -27.49 -1.30 17.16
N LEU A 131 -27.06 -0.04 17.20
CA LEU A 131 -26.57 0.58 18.43
C LEU A 131 -27.68 0.42 19.49
N PRO A 132 -27.39 -0.13 20.69
CA PRO A 132 -28.39 -0.17 21.74
C PRO A 132 -28.81 1.27 22.04
N ARG A 133 -30.09 1.57 21.83
CA ARG A 133 -30.71 2.81 22.29
C ARG A 133 -30.75 2.74 23.81
N ASP A 134 -30.06 3.66 24.47
CA ASP A 134 -30.14 3.84 25.92
C ASP A 134 -31.61 4.05 26.33
N PRO A 135 -32.13 3.31 27.32
CA PRO A 135 -33.43 3.61 27.90
C PRO A 135 -33.31 4.83 28.81
N GLU A 136 -34.29 5.75 28.69
CA GLU A 136 -34.51 6.90 29.58
C GLU A 136 -34.70 6.49 31.06
#